data_AF-A0A534HTA9-F1
#
_entry.id   AF-A0A534HTA9-F1
#
_cell.length_a   1.000
_cell.length_b   1.000
_cell.length_c   1.000
_cell.angle_alpha   90.00
_cell.angle_beta   90.00
_cell.angle_gamma   90.00
#
_symmetry.space_group_name_H-M   'P 1'
#
loop_
_entity.id
_entity.type
_entity.pdbx_description
1 polymer ?
#
loop_
_entity_poly.entity_id
_entity_poly.type
_entity_poly.pdbx_seq_one_letter_code
_entity_poly.pdbx_strand_id
1 'polypeptide(L)'
;MNFLRQSTALLRLNLGGLAARSGAVLTILIGVTCAVGVLVSMLAMGTGAHRQALGDVRDDVAVVVSRGSSDLDSSVSRDQATTVADLPGISLGSDGKLLIGYQSVVIMEGHRRGTGARVFFPLIGTSPTVTAMRPEIHFTEGRMFQPGLHELVASNPCVRTFTGFELGAERDVRGVDWSVVGHFDQGNSMQCQVLADVETLMTVFGRNAFTNVSVELKSPRDFDAFRTALEANPSLNLEARRERDQVEGRFKGFKALLNFAAYFVGAIMAVGATLGAVNSLYSIVDA
;
A
#
# COMPACT_ATOMS: atom_id res chain seq x y z
N MET A 1 -22.68 -43.90 -30.39
CA MET A 1 -23.36 -42.71 -29.82
C MET A 1 -23.95 -43.09 -28.47
N ASN A 2 -23.22 -42.98 -27.36
CA ASN A 2 -23.79 -43.09 -26.00
C ASN A 2 -22.83 -42.69 -24.85
N PHE A 3 -21.63 -42.16 -25.10
CA PHE A 3 -20.74 -41.68 -24.04
C PHE A 3 -21.42 -40.62 -23.15
N LEU A 4 -22.05 -39.61 -23.76
CA LEU A 4 -22.83 -38.59 -23.05
C LEU A 4 -24.02 -39.18 -22.26
N ARG A 5 -24.69 -40.20 -22.79
CA ARG A 5 -25.82 -40.88 -22.12
C ARG A 5 -25.37 -41.77 -20.96
N GLN A 6 -24.25 -42.48 -21.12
CA GLN A 6 -23.64 -43.28 -20.05
C GLN A 6 -23.08 -42.38 -18.94
N SER A 7 -22.36 -41.31 -19.29
CA SER A 7 -21.86 -40.34 -18.31
C SER A 7 -22.99 -39.67 -17.53
N THR A 8 -24.07 -39.26 -18.20
CA THR A 8 -25.23 -38.65 -17.51
C THR A 8 -26.03 -39.65 -16.66
N ALA A 9 -26.13 -40.92 -17.07
CA ALA A 9 -26.75 -41.97 -16.27
C ALA A 9 -25.94 -42.26 -15.00
N LEU A 10 -24.61 -42.38 -15.12
CA LEU A 10 -23.70 -42.56 -13.98
C LEU A 10 -23.71 -41.36 -13.04
N LEU A 11 -23.78 -40.14 -13.57
CA LEU A 11 -23.88 -38.91 -12.78
C LEU A 11 -25.19 -38.91 -11.97
N ARG A 12 -26.33 -39.22 -12.60
CA ARG A 12 -27.65 -39.29 -11.93
C ARG A 12 -27.69 -40.32 -10.81
N LEU A 13 -27.06 -41.48 -11.03
CA LEU A 13 -27.02 -42.55 -10.03
C LEU A 13 -26.19 -42.15 -8.81
N ASN A 14 -25.04 -41.50 -9.03
CA ASN A 14 -24.20 -40.94 -7.96
C ASN A 14 -24.88 -39.77 -7.23
N LEU A 15 -25.52 -38.85 -7.97
CA LEU A 15 -26.29 -37.73 -7.39
C LEU A 15 -27.46 -38.21 -6.53
N GLY A 16 -28.16 -39.27 -6.96
CA GLY A 16 -29.24 -39.89 -6.18
C GLY A 16 -28.76 -40.50 -4.87
N GLY A 17 -27.55 -41.07 -4.85
CA GLY A 17 -26.92 -41.62 -3.64
C GLY A 17 -26.49 -40.58 -2.61
N LEU A 18 -26.29 -39.30 -3.01
CA LEU A 18 -25.94 -38.22 -2.09
C LEU A 18 -27.00 -37.99 -1.02
N ALA A 19 -28.28 -38.21 -1.35
CA ALA A 19 -29.40 -38.03 -0.42
C ALA A 19 -29.34 -39.00 0.77
N ALA A 20 -28.78 -40.21 0.56
CA ALA A 20 -28.60 -41.21 1.61
C ALA A 20 -27.42 -40.89 2.55
N ARG A 21 -26.53 -39.97 2.17
CA ARG A 21 -25.32 -39.56 2.93
C ARG A 21 -25.26 -38.05 3.15
N SER A 22 -26.40 -37.43 3.38
CA SER A 22 -26.57 -35.97 3.48
C SER A 22 -25.65 -35.31 4.52
N GLY A 23 -25.44 -35.94 5.68
CA GLY A 23 -24.57 -35.42 6.74
C GLY A 23 -23.10 -35.27 6.31
N ALA A 24 -22.51 -36.31 5.75
CA ALA A 24 -21.12 -36.29 5.27
C ALA A 24 -20.92 -35.30 4.11
N VAL A 25 -21.87 -35.26 3.18
CA VAL A 25 -21.86 -34.32 2.05
C VAL A 25 -21.93 -32.88 2.54
N LEU A 26 -22.81 -32.58 3.50
CA LEU A 26 -22.97 -31.24 4.05
C LEU A 26 -21.70 -30.77 4.77
N THR A 27 -21.06 -31.62 5.57
CA THR A 27 -19.81 -31.28 6.27
C THR A 27 -18.70 -30.94 5.27
N ILE A 28 -18.55 -31.73 4.19
CA ILE A 28 -17.56 -31.47 3.14
C ILE A 28 -17.86 -30.14 2.43
N LEU A 29 -19.11 -29.92 2.02
CA LEU A 29 -19.51 -28.68 1.34
C LEU A 29 -19.26 -27.44 2.20
N ILE A 30 -19.66 -27.47 3.48
CA ILE A 30 -19.45 -26.35 4.39
C ILE A 30 -17.95 -26.13 4.63
N GLY A 31 -17.18 -27.18 4.91
CA GLY A 31 -15.75 -27.08 5.16
C GLY A 31 -14.98 -26.49 3.98
N VAL A 32 -15.24 -27.01 2.77
CA VAL A 32 -14.62 -26.53 1.53
C VAL A 32 -15.04 -25.09 1.22
N THR A 33 -16.34 -24.78 1.32
CA THR A 33 -16.85 -23.43 1.03
C THR A 33 -16.31 -22.40 2.01
N CYS A 34 -16.19 -22.76 3.29
CA CYS A 34 -15.59 -21.90 4.31
C CYS A 34 -14.11 -21.61 4.00
N ALA A 35 -13.31 -22.66 3.75
CA ALA A 35 -11.88 -22.50 3.44
C ALA A 35 -11.65 -21.66 2.18
N VAL A 36 -12.36 -21.96 1.10
CA VAL A 36 -12.28 -21.20 -0.15
C VAL A 36 -12.80 -19.77 0.04
N GLY A 37 -13.89 -19.60 0.79
CA GLY A 37 -14.48 -18.30 1.07
C GLY A 37 -13.52 -17.37 1.81
N VAL A 38 -12.82 -17.88 2.83
CA VAL A 38 -11.79 -17.11 3.56
C VAL A 38 -10.63 -16.75 2.63
N LEU A 39 -10.13 -17.72 1.84
CA LEU A 39 -9.01 -17.49 0.91
C LEU A 39 -9.36 -16.42 -0.13
N VAL A 40 -10.53 -16.55 -0.78
CA VAL A 40 -11.01 -15.60 -1.78
C VAL A 40 -11.22 -14.22 -1.17
N SER A 41 -11.77 -14.14 0.05
CA SER A 41 -11.97 -12.86 0.75
C SER A 41 -10.65 -12.15 1.04
N MET A 42 -9.64 -12.88 1.53
CA MET A 42 -8.30 -12.32 1.77
C MET A 42 -7.63 -11.85 0.46
N LEU A 43 -7.74 -12.63 -0.61
CA LEU A 43 -7.17 -12.28 -1.92
C LEU A 43 -7.89 -11.07 -2.55
N ALA A 44 -9.22 -11.00 -2.41
CA ALA A 44 -10.02 -9.87 -2.85
C ALA A 44 -9.63 -8.58 -2.11
N MET A 45 -9.46 -8.65 -0.78
CA MET A 45 -8.99 -7.52 0.02
C MET A 45 -7.61 -7.04 -0.43
N GLY A 46 -6.68 -7.98 -0.66
CA GLY A 46 -5.34 -7.67 -1.12
C GLY A 46 -5.29 -7.03 -2.50
N THR A 47 -6.06 -7.56 -3.45
CA THR A 47 -6.15 -7.00 -4.80
C THR A 47 -6.88 -5.65 -4.82
N GLY A 48 -7.87 -5.44 -3.95
CA GLY A 48 -8.54 -4.16 -3.75
C GLY A 48 -7.56 -3.09 -3.26
N ALA A 49 -6.84 -3.35 -2.16
CA ALA A 49 -5.84 -2.43 -1.61
C ALA A 49 -4.73 -2.12 -2.62
N HIS A 50 -4.28 -3.11 -3.38
CA HIS A 50 -3.28 -2.92 -4.44
C HIS A 50 -3.77 -2.03 -5.58
N ARG A 51 -5.00 -2.26 -6.08
CA ARG A 51 -5.60 -1.40 -7.13
C ARG A 51 -5.76 0.03 -6.66
N GLN A 52 -6.16 0.21 -5.40
CA GLN A 52 -6.31 1.51 -4.80
C GLN A 52 -4.97 2.26 -4.73
N ALA A 53 -3.92 1.59 -4.26
CA ALA A 53 -2.59 2.20 -4.17
C ALA A 53 -1.98 2.55 -5.54
N LEU A 54 -2.27 1.76 -6.58
CA LEU A 54 -1.85 2.07 -7.95
C LEU A 54 -2.71 3.13 -8.65
N GLY A 55 -3.91 3.42 -8.13
CA GLY A 55 -4.84 4.36 -8.75
C GLY A 55 -4.32 5.80 -8.78
N ASP A 56 -3.46 6.16 -7.84
CA ASP A 56 -2.90 7.51 -7.68
C ASP A 56 -1.41 7.57 -8.09
N VAL A 57 -0.91 6.58 -8.84
CA VAL A 57 0.48 6.51 -9.29
C VAL A 57 0.67 7.28 -10.59
N ARG A 58 1.75 8.06 -10.63
CA ARG A 58 2.17 8.83 -11.81
C ARG A 58 3.38 8.18 -12.49
N ASP A 59 3.31 8.02 -13.81
CA ASP A 59 4.39 7.39 -14.60
C ASP A 59 5.59 8.34 -14.85
N ASP A 60 5.39 9.65 -14.64
CA ASP A 60 6.40 10.71 -14.73
C ASP A 60 7.09 11.01 -13.40
N VAL A 61 6.73 10.33 -12.30
CA VAL A 61 7.38 10.50 -11.00
C VAL A 61 8.41 9.39 -10.75
N ALA A 62 9.65 9.82 -10.46
CA ALA A 62 10.72 8.96 -9.98
C ALA A 62 10.87 9.12 -8.46
N VAL A 63 11.03 8.01 -7.75
CA VAL A 63 11.31 7.98 -6.31
C VAL A 63 12.74 7.53 -6.10
N VAL A 64 13.53 8.37 -5.45
CA VAL A 64 14.92 8.11 -5.10
C VAL A 64 14.99 7.69 -3.64
N VAL A 65 15.62 6.53 -3.42
CA VAL A 65 15.81 5.92 -2.10
C VAL A 65 17.25 5.45 -1.93
N SER A 66 17.64 5.16 -0.69
CA SER A 66 18.93 4.53 -0.42
C SER A 66 18.98 3.14 -1.05
N ARG A 67 20.11 2.79 -1.65
CA ARG A 67 20.27 1.54 -2.42
C ARG A 67 20.05 0.32 -1.52
N GLY A 68 19.10 -0.55 -1.91
CA GLY A 68 18.78 -1.78 -1.18
C GLY A 68 18.00 -1.56 0.12
N SER A 69 17.55 -0.33 0.38
CA SER A 69 16.72 -0.03 1.54
C SER A 69 15.24 -0.35 1.31
N SER A 70 14.55 -0.62 2.42
CA SER A 70 13.09 -0.65 2.45
C SER A 70 12.55 0.79 2.41
N ASP A 71 11.32 0.97 1.92
CA ASP A 71 10.68 2.28 1.78
C ASP A 71 10.68 3.15 3.05
N LEU A 72 10.67 2.53 4.23
CA LEU A 72 10.62 3.22 5.53
C LEU A 72 12.00 3.40 6.16
N ASP A 73 12.94 2.52 5.83
CA ASP A 73 14.30 2.51 6.39
C ASP A 73 15.32 3.24 5.50
N SER A 74 14.87 3.73 4.34
CA SER A 74 15.68 4.55 3.45
C SER A 74 16.16 5.83 4.15
N SER A 75 17.42 6.18 3.90
CA SER A 75 18.05 7.39 4.43
C SER A 75 18.80 8.11 3.31
N VAL A 76 18.26 9.24 2.87
CA VAL A 76 18.88 10.13 1.88
C VAL A 76 19.35 11.38 2.61
N SER A 77 20.66 11.64 2.63
CA SER A 77 21.19 12.83 3.30
C SER A 77 20.79 14.11 2.57
N ARG A 78 20.88 15.26 3.25
CA ARG A 78 20.61 16.57 2.63
C ARG A 78 21.52 16.84 1.43
N ASP A 79 22.81 16.58 1.56
CA ASP A 79 23.79 16.79 0.49
C ASP A 79 23.50 15.91 -0.73
N GLN A 80 23.09 14.66 -0.48
CA GLN A 80 22.64 13.75 -1.54
C GLN A 80 21.38 14.27 -2.22
N ALA A 81 20.41 14.74 -1.44
CA ALA A 81 19.16 15.31 -1.96
C ALA A 81 19.40 16.57 -2.80
N THR A 82 20.35 17.43 -2.41
CA THR A 82 20.81 18.57 -3.22
C THR A 82 21.45 18.12 -4.52
N THR A 83 22.32 17.10 -4.46
CA THR A 83 22.95 16.54 -5.67
C THR A 83 21.90 15.95 -6.63
N VAL A 84 20.84 15.32 -6.09
CA VAL A 84 19.71 14.82 -6.87
C VAL A 84 18.95 15.96 -7.56
N ALA A 85 18.79 17.12 -6.90
CA ALA A 85 18.13 18.28 -7.48
C ALA A 85 18.90 18.86 -8.68
N ASP A 86 20.22 18.68 -8.74
CA ASP A 86 21.07 19.15 -9.85
C ASP A 86 21.05 18.21 -11.07
N LEU A 87 20.38 17.05 -10.97
CA LEU A 87 20.33 16.09 -12.08
C LEU A 87 19.43 16.57 -13.24
N PRO A 88 19.76 16.16 -14.48
CA PRO A 88 18.96 16.51 -15.64
C PRO A 88 17.64 15.73 -15.68
N GLY A 89 16.64 16.28 -16.39
CA GLY A 89 15.37 15.59 -16.66
C GLY A 89 14.23 15.93 -15.70
N ILE A 90 14.52 16.69 -14.63
CA ILE A 90 13.50 17.17 -13.68
C ILE A 90 12.63 18.26 -14.34
N SER A 91 11.33 18.15 -14.11
CA SER A 91 10.31 19.10 -14.57
C SER A 91 10.33 20.38 -13.73
N LEU A 92 9.92 21.49 -14.35
CA LEU A 92 9.75 22.77 -13.69
C LEU A 92 8.27 23.01 -13.45
N GLY A 93 7.94 23.48 -12.24
CA GLY A 93 6.62 23.92 -11.88
C GLY A 93 6.23 25.21 -12.59
N SER A 94 4.97 25.62 -12.40
CA SER A 94 4.45 26.89 -12.93
C SER A 94 5.17 28.12 -12.38
N ASP A 95 5.85 27.99 -11.23
CA ASP A 95 6.67 29.01 -10.59
C ASP A 95 8.14 29.01 -11.06
N GLY A 96 8.48 28.15 -12.03
CA GLY A 96 9.84 28.00 -12.56
C GLY A 96 10.80 27.29 -11.63
N LYS A 97 10.32 26.68 -10.52
CA LYS A 97 11.14 25.86 -9.62
C LYS A 97 11.07 24.39 -9.99
N LEU A 98 12.10 23.63 -9.61
CA LEU A 98 12.12 22.18 -9.82
C LEU A 98 11.02 21.50 -9.01
N LEU A 99 10.29 20.57 -9.65
CA LEU A 99 9.28 19.73 -9.00
C LEU A 99 9.96 18.54 -8.30
N ILE A 100 10.57 18.86 -7.15
CA ILE A 100 11.22 17.91 -6.26
C ILE A 100 10.51 17.91 -4.90
N GLY A 101 10.21 16.71 -4.41
CA GLY A 101 9.51 16.45 -3.17
C GLY A 101 10.43 15.75 -2.18
N TYR A 102 10.68 16.35 -1.03
CA TYR A 102 11.43 15.69 0.05
C TYR A 102 10.46 15.11 1.05
N GLN A 103 10.63 13.83 1.42
CA GLN A 103 9.74 13.19 2.38
C GLN A 103 10.51 12.54 3.53
N SER A 104 10.02 12.74 4.75
CA SER A 104 10.46 12.03 5.94
C SER A 104 9.24 11.43 6.63
N VAL A 105 9.22 10.11 6.77
CA VAL A 105 8.09 9.40 7.38
C VAL A 105 8.46 9.03 8.81
N VAL A 106 7.63 9.45 9.76
CA VAL A 106 7.71 9.03 11.16
C VAL A 106 6.38 8.41 11.58
N ILE A 107 6.39 7.64 12.64
CA ILE A 107 5.17 7.01 13.16
C ILE A 107 4.67 7.85 14.34
N MET A 108 3.39 8.22 14.32
CA MET A 108 2.74 8.92 15.43
C MET A 108 1.59 8.08 16.01
N GLU A 109 1.25 8.38 17.26
CA GLU A 109 0.15 7.72 17.97
C GLU A 109 -1.16 8.50 17.79
N GLY A 110 -2.23 7.78 17.45
CA GLY A 110 -3.61 8.28 17.43
C GLY A 110 -4.53 7.47 18.32
N HIS A 111 -5.61 8.11 18.76
CA HIS A 111 -6.69 7.46 19.49
C HIS A 111 -7.89 7.31 18.58
N ARG A 112 -8.32 6.06 18.35
CA ARG A 112 -9.44 5.76 17.46
C ARG A 112 -10.74 6.30 18.06
N ARG A 113 -11.53 7.00 17.25
CA ARG A 113 -12.85 7.53 17.62
C ARG A 113 -13.78 6.38 18.05
N GLY A 114 -14.56 6.61 19.10
CA GLY A 114 -15.51 5.64 19.67
C GLY A 114 -14.88 4.58 20.59
N THR A 115 -13.77 3.97 20.20
CA THR A 115 -13.12 2.91 21.01
C THR A 115 -12.02 3.41 21.94
N GLY A 116 -11.42 4.57 21.64
CA GLY A 116 -10.25 5.10 22.36
C GLY A 116 -8.96 4.28 22.16
N ALA A 117 -8.99 3.25 21.31
CA ALA A 117 -7.85 2.37 21.09
C ALA A 117 -6.66 3.15 20.50
N ARG A 118 -5.47 2.92 21.06
CA ARG A 118 -4.21 3.49 20.56
C ARG A 118 -3.79 2.77 19.29
N VAL A 119 -3.57 3.53 18.23
CA VAL A 119 -3.14 3.02 16.93
C VAL A 119 -2.03 3.91 16.41
N PHE A 120 -1.00 3.28 15.88
CA PHE A 120 0.12 3.95 15.25
C PHE A 120 -0.12 4.09 13.76
N PHE A 121 0.16 5.27 13.20
CA PHE A 121 -0.02 5.56 11.78
C PHE A 121 1.05 6.56 11.31
N PRO A 122 1.31 6.68 9.99
CA PRO A 122 2.40 7.50 9.48
C PRO A 122 2.05 8.99 9.52
N LEU A 123 2.98 9.78 10.06
CA LEU A 123 3.09 11.22 9.91
C LEU A 123 4.17 11.49 8.85
N ILE A 124 3.77 12.16 7.78
CA ILE A 124 4.61 12.37 6.60
C ILE A 124 5.03 13.84 6.58
N GLY A 125 6.30 14.08 6.87
CA GLY A 125 6.93 15.37 6.62
C GLY A 125 7.18 15.48 5.13
N THR A 126 6.66 16.53 4.50
CA THR A 126 6.80 16.75 3.06
C THR A 126 7.18 18.20 2.76
N SER A 127 7.81 18.43 1.61
CA SER A 127 8.01 19.79 1.10
C SER A 127 6.70 20.38 0.55
N PRO A 128 6.56 21.72 0.50
CA PRO A 128 5.37 22.40 -0.02
C PRO A 128 5.06 22.09 -1.48
N THR A 129 6.06 21.65 -2.26
CA THR A 129 5.93 21.20 -3.65
C THR A 129 5.02 19.98 -3.82
N VAL A 130 4.67 19.29 -2.73
CA VAL A 130 3.81 18.09 -2.77
C VAL A 130 2.46 18.34 -3.43
N THR A 131 1.85 19.50 -3.25
CA THR A 131 0.54 19.82 -3.84
C THR A 131 0.63 20.05 -5.35
N ALA A 132 1.77 20.53 -5.84
CA ALA A 132 2.04 20.65 -7.27
C ALA A 132 2.33 19.27 -7.89
N MET A 133 3.06 18.41 -7.17
CA MET A 133 3.43 17.07 -7.63
C MET A 133 2.29 16.03 -7.49
N ARG A 134 1.30 16.30 -6.63
CA ARG A 134 0.15 15.43 -6.39
C ARG A 134 -1.14 16.23 -6.55
N PRO A 135 -1.58 16.49 -7.79
CA PRO A 135 -2.82 17.23 -8.06
C PRO A 135 -4.07 16.50 -7.54
N GLU A 136 -3.95 15.24 -7.14
CA GLU A 136 -5.01 14.44 -6.53
C GLU A 136 -5.33 14.89 -5.10
N ILE A 137 -4.43 15.66 -4.46
CA ILE A 137 -4.63 16.26 -3.14
C ILE A 137 -5.53 17.48 -3.27
N HIS A 138 -6.77 17.35 -2.80
CA HIS A 138 -7.75 18.43 -2.80
C HIS A 138 -8.07 18.83 -1.36
N PHE A 139 -7.91 20.12 -1.03
CA PHE A 139 -8.31 20.62 0.28
C PHE A 139 -9.83 20.65 0.38
N THR A 140 -10.36 19.98 1.41
CA THR A 140 -11.78 20.02 1.74
C THR A 140 -12.07 21.14 2.72
N GLU A 141 -11.17 21.39 3.67
CA GLU A 141 -11.29 22.44 4.68
C GLU A 141 -9.93 23.03 5.05
N GLY A 142 -9.90 24.28 5.50
CA GLY A 142 -8.69 24.96 5.96
C GLY A 142 -7.69 25.25 4.84
N ARG A 143 -6.39 25.04 5.12
CA ARG A 143 -5.29 25.36 4.21
C ARG A 143 -4.11 24.39 4.35
N MET A 144 -3.16 24.52 3.43
CA MET A 144 -1.85 23.87 3.57
C MET A 144 -1.08 24.42 4.77
N PHE A 145 -0.24 23.58 5.36
CA PHE A 145 0.71 24.00 6.39
C PHE A 145 1.69 25.05 5.84
N GLN A 146 2.16 25.93 6.71
CA GLN A 146 3.23 26.87 6.39
C GLN A 146 4.59 26.29 6.79
N PRO A 147 5.61 26.40 5.92
CA PRO A 147 6.97 25.94 6.24
C PRO A 147 7.51 26.57 7.53
N GLY A 148 8.17 25.76 8.35
CA GLY A 148 8.77 26.21 9.61
C GLY A 148 7.79 26.39 10.78
N LEU A 149 6.49 26.16 10.59
CA LEU A 149 5.51 26.14 11.68
C LEU A 149 5.15 24.70 12.10
N HIS A 150 4.72 24.53 13.35
CA HIS A 150 4.17 23.28 13.88
C HIS A 150 2.71 23.13 13.45
N GLU A 151 2.49 22.95 12.16
CA GLU A 151 1.17 22.80 11.55
C GLU A 151 1.00 21.42 10.93
N LEU A 152 -0.18 20.83 11.11
CA LEU A 152 -0.58 19.54 10.56
C LEU A 152 -1.75 19.72 9.61
N VAL A 153 -1.73 18.94 8.54
CA VAL A 153 -2.86 18.81 7.62
C VAL A 153 -3.24 17.35 7.56
N ALA A 154 -4.50 17.02 7.88
CA ALA A 154 -4.95 15.64 8.01
C ALA A 154 -5.84 15.22 6.85
N SER A 155 -5.67 13.99 6.35
CA SER A 155 -6.59 13.42 5.37
C SER A 155 -8.00 13.20 5.97
N ASN A 156 -9.05 13.28 5.16
CA ASN A 156 -10.43 13.01 5.60
C ASN A 156 -10.59 11.63 6.29
N PRO A 157 -9.96 10.53 5.81
CA PRO A 157 -9.94 9.26 6.55
C PRO A 157 -9.36 9.36 7.96
N CYS A 158 -8.31 10.18 8.19
CA CYS A 158 -7.77 10.40 9.53
C CYS A 158 -8.78 11.08 10.44
N VAL A 159 -9.43 12.15 9.97
CA VAL A 159 -10.40 12.92 10.75
C VAL A 159 -11.59 12.05 11.20
N ARG A 160 -12.06 11.16 10.31
CA ARG A 160 -13.13 10.20 10.62
C ARG A 160 -12.69 9.13 11.63
N THR A 161 -11.45 8.65 11.52
CA THR A 161 -10.96 7.50 12.28
C THR A 161 -10.42 7.88 13.66
N PHE A 162 -9.82 9.07 13.78
CA PHE A 162 -9.08 9.50 14.96
C PHE A 162 -9.68 10.76 15.57
N THR A 163 -9.48 10.92 16.88
CA THR A 163 -9.82 12.16 17.63
C THR A 163 -8.62 13.10 17.68
N GLY A 164 -8.86 14.41 17.74
CA GLY A 164 -7.78 15.41 17.80
C GLY A 164 -7.21 15.77 16.43
N PHE A 165 -7.97 15.52 15.36
CA PHE A 165 -7.65 15.94 14.00
C PHE A 165 -8.71 16.89 13.43
N GLU A 166 -9.59 17.40 14.28
CA GLU A 166 -10.50 18.49 13.96
C GLU A 166 -9.71 19.77 13.61
N LEU A 167 -10.27 20.62 12.77
CA LEU A 167 -9.63 21.89 12.41
C LEU A 167 -9.44 22.76 13.68
N GLY A 168 -8.24 23.29 13.87
CA GLY A 168 -7.85 24.05 15.06
C GLY A 168 -7.50 23.20 16.29
N ALA A 169 -7.58 21.88 16.22
CA ALA A 169 -7.14 21.01 17.31
C ALA A 169 -5.62 21.08 17.50
N GLU A 170 -5.18 20.96 18.74
CA GLU A 170 -3.76 20.86 19.10
C GLU A 170 -3.39 19.42 19.44
N ARG A 171 -2.19 19.02 19.00
CA ARG A 171 -1.65 17.68 19.19
C ARG A 171 -0.22 17.76 19.69
N ASP A 172 0.00 17.23 20.89
CA ASP A 172 1.35 16.96 21.36
C ASP A 172 1.98 15.86 20.51
N VAL A 173 3.08 16.19 19.84
CA VAL A 173 3.94 15.25 19.15
C VAL A 173 5.35 15.49 19.65
N ARG A 174 5.87 14.54 20.44
CA ARG A 174 7.23 14.59 21.02
C ARG A 174 7.45 15.79 21.97
N GLY A 175 6.43 16.22 22.72
CA GLY A 175 6.56 17.35 23.65
C GLY A 175 6.46 18.72 22.96
N VAL A 176 5.97 18.75 21.73
CA VAL A 176 5.73 19.98 20.94
C VAL A 176 4.28 19.99 20.52
N ASP A 177 3.61 21.12 20.71
CA ASP A 177 2.22 21.30 20.29
C ASP A 177 2.13 21.62 18.80
N TRP A 178 1.37 20.82 18.07
CA TRP A 178 1.09 20.99 16.66
C TRP A 178 -0.37 21.35 16.43
N SER A 179 -0.63 22.37 15.62
CA SER A 179 -1.99 22.82 15.29
C SER A 179 -2.48 22.19 13.99
N VAL A 180 -3.71 21.70 13.97
CA VAL A 180 -4.33 21.16 12.75
C VAL A 180 -4.95 22.30 11.94
N VAL A 181 -4.42 22.57 10.75
CA VAL A 181 -4.78 23.77 9.96
C VAL A 181 -5.52 23.48 8.66
N GLY A 182 -5.69 22.22 8.30
CA GLY A 182 -6.47 21.86 7.13
C GLY A 182 -6.76 20.37 7.02
N HIS A 183 -7.73 20.08 6.16
CA HIS A 183 -8.11 18.74 5.75
C HIS A 183 -8.01 18.59 4.24
N PHE A 184 -7.61 17.41 3.78
CA PHE A 184 -7.57 17.09 2.36
C PHE A 184 -8.17 15.72 2.06
N ASP A 185 -8.56 15.54 0.81
CA ASP A 185 -8.83 14.24 0.21
C ASP A 185 -7.74 13.88 -0.81
N GLN A 186 -7.50 12.58 -1.01
CA GLN A 186 -6.52 12.08 -1.97
C GLN A 186 -7.20 11.08 -2.89
N GLY A 187 -7.69 11.55 -4.03
CA GLY A 187 -8.18 10.72 -5.14
C GLY A 187 -8.82 9.38 -4.72
N ASN A 188 -8.18 8.28 -5.10
CA ASN A 188 -8.67 6.94 -4.78
C ASN A 188 -8.16 6.41 -3.43
N SER A 189 -7.09 6.96 -2.87
CA SER A 189 -6.51 6.56 -1.59
C SER A 189 -7.42 6.91 -0.40
N MET A 190 -7.89 5.88 0.31
CA MET A 190 -8.67 6.01 1.55
C MET A 190 -7.80 5.85 2.81
N GLN A 191 -6.47 5.95 2.68
CA GLN A 191 -5.57 5.77 3.80
C GLN A 191 -5.49 7.03 4.66
N CYS A 192 -5.42 6.84 5.97
CA CYS A 192 -5.12 7.94 6.88
C CYS A 192 -3.66 8.37 6.69
N GLN A 193 -3.48 9.59 6.18
CA GLN A 193 -2.20 10.30 6.13
C GLN A 193 -2.32 11.66 6.81
N VAL A 194 -1.27 12.05 7.54
CA VAL A 194 -1.11 13.41 8.08
C VAL A 194 0.17 13.99 7.48
N LEU A 195 0.06 15.21 6.96
CA LEU A 195 1.15 15.95 6.36
C LEU A 195 1.63 17.05 7.29
N ALA A 196 2.94 17.25 7.33
CA ALA A 196 3.61 18.31 8.06
C ALA A 196 4.78 18.84 7.22
N ASP A 197 5.36 19.97 7.62
CA ASP A 197 6.60 20.44 7.04
C ASP A 197 7.76 19.46 7.36
N VAL A 198 8.49 19.04 6.32
CA VAL A 198 9.56 18.04 6.43
C VAL A 198 10.71 18.52 7.33
N GLU A 199 11.06 19.80 7.28
CA GLU A 199 12.18 20.38 8.03
C GLU A 199 11.84 20.47 9.52
N THR A 200 10.65 20.97 9.83
CA THR A 200 10.12 21.01 11.20
C THR A 200 10.04 19.60 11.78
N LEU A 201 9.47 18.65 11.02
CA LEU A 201 9.31 17.27 11.47
C LEU A 201 10.65 16.59 11.76
N MET A 202 11.62 16.75 10.85
CA MET A 202 12.96 16.21 11.03
C MET A 202 13.65 16.77 12.27
N THR A 203 13.49 18.06 12.53
CA THR A 203 14.05 18.73 13.71
C THR A 203 13.43 18.16 15.00
N VAL A 204 12.10 18.06 15.09
CA VAL A 204 11.39 17.53 16.27
C VAL A 204 11.75 16.08 16.56
N PHE A 205 11.97 15.27 15.53
CA PHE A 205 12.34 13.85 15.68
C PHE A 205 13.86 13.60 15.68
N GLY A 206 14.70 14.62 15.61
CA GLY A 206 16.16 14.50 15.59
C GLY A 206 16.69 13.74 14.37
N ARG A 207 16.02 13.83 13.21
CA ARG A 207 16.42 13.21 11.95
C ARG A 207 17.21 14.19 11.08
N ASN A 208 18.26 13.69 10.44
CA ASN A 208 19.10 14.47 9.50
C ASN A 208 19.09 13.93 8.06
N ALA A 209 18.24 12.95 7.78
CA ALA A 209 18.07 12.35 6.46
C ALA A 209 16.59 12.24 6.11
N PHE A 210 16.28 12.38 4.83
CA PHE A 210 14.98 12.11 4.26
C PHE A 210 14.77 10.61 4.10
N THR A 211 13.52 10.16 4.20
CA THR A 211 13.14 8.78 3.90
C THR A 211 13.19 8.55 2.40
N ASN A 212 12.66 9.47 1.60
CA ASN A 212 12.78 9.41 0.15
C ASN A 212 12.82 10.81 -0.46
N VAL A 213 13.22 10.87 -1.73
CA VAL A 213 13.13 12.07 -2.55
C VAL A 213 12.34 11.72 -3.80
N SER A 214 11.19 12.35 -4.00
CA SER A 214 10.38 12.20 -5.21
C SER A 214 10.74 13.30 -6.21
N VAL A 215 10.80 12.96 -7.48
CA VAL A 215 11.20 13.87 -8.55
C VAL A 215 10.20 13.72 -9.70
N GLU A 216 9.57 14.81 -10.11
CA GLU A 216 8.74 14.81 -11.31
C GLU A 216 9.63 15.04 -12.53
N LEU A 217 9.58 14.11 -13.48
CA LEU A 217 10.35 14.16 -14.72
C LEU A 217 9.57 14.91 -15.80
N LYS A 218 10.28 15.52 -16.75
CA LYS A 218 9.65 16.18 -17.92
C LYS A 218 8.82 15.20 -18.76
N SER A 219 9.24 13.95 -18.82
CA SER A 219 8.54 12.86 -19.49
C SER A 219 8.83 11.53 -18.81
N PRO A 220 7.89 10.56 -18.81
CA PRO A 220 8.13 9.19 -18.34
C PRO A 220 9.32 8.48 -19.00
N ARG A 221 9.73 8.93 -20.21
CA ARG A 221 10.87 8.41 -20.96
C ARG A 221 12.22 8.87 -20.43
N ASP A 222 12.24 9.99 -19.70
CA ASP A 222 13.48 10.57 -19.17
C ASP A 222 14.01 9.79 -17.95
N PHE A 223 13.21 8.85 -17.42
CA PHE A 223 13.56 8.05 -16.26
C PHE A 223 14.87 7.29 -16.42
N ASP A 224 15.10 6.64 -17.56
CA ASP A 224 16.32 5.85 -17.76
C ASP A 224 17.57 6.76 -17.84
N ALA A 225 17.43 7.94 -18.42
CA ALA A 225 18.50 8.95 -18.43
C ALA A 225 18.78 9.50 -17.03
N PHE A 226 17.72 9.83 -16.27
CA PHE A 226 17.81 10.27 -14.87
C PHE A 226 18.47 9.21 -13.99
N ARG A 227 18.04 7.95 -14.09
CA ARG A 227 18.64 6.83 -13.36
C ARG A 227 20.12 6.68 -13.69
N THR A 228 20.48 6.72 -14.98
CA THR A 228 21.87 6.60 -15.41
C THR A 228 22.72 7.75 -14.87
N ALA A 229 22.20 8.99 -14.85
CA ALA A 229 22.89 10.14 -14.29
C ALA A 229 23.08 10.02 -12.77
N LEU A 230 22.09 9.48 -12.05
CA LEU A 230 22.19 9.19 -10.62
C LEU A 230 23.27 8.12 -10.34
N GLU A 231 23.25 7.02 -11.09
CA GLU A 231 24.18 5.90 -10.94
C GLU A 231 25.62 6.25 -11.36
N ALA A 232 25.77 7.22 -12.27
CA ALA A 232 27.08 7.72 -12.71
C ALA A 232 27.86 8.43 -11.60
N ASN A 233 27.22 8.79 -10.48
CA ASN A 233 27.89 9.35 -9.31
C ASN A 233 28.02 8.29 -8.20
N PRO A 234 29.18 7.61 -8.05
CA PRO A 234 29.34 6.50 -7.11
C PRO A 234 29.26 6.94 -5.64
N SER A 235 29.42 8.24 -5.36
CA SER A 235 29.26 8.79 -4.01
C SER A 235 27.79 8.79 -3.54
N LEU A 236 26.85 8.74 -4.49
CA LEU A 236 25.44 8.59 -4.23
C LEU A 236 25.13 7.09 -4.13
N ASN A 237 25.05 6.58 -2.91
CA ASN A 237 24.63 5.20 -2.65
C ASN A 237 23.10 5.08 -2.73
N LEU A 238 22.53 5.62 -3.80
CA LEU A 238 21.10 5.78 -4.04
C LEU A 238 20.68 4.93 -5.24
N GLU A 239 19.38 4.71 -5.35
CA GLU A 239 18.73 4.13 -6.51
C GLU A 239 17.47 4.92 -6.86
N ALA A 240 17.18 5.06 -8.15
CA ALA A 240 15.94 5.64 -8.65
C ALA A 240 14.98 4.52 -9.07
N ARG A 241 13.76 4.57 -8.56
CA ARG A 241 12.66 3.66 -8.90
C ARG A 241 11.52 4.45 -9.51
N ARG A 242 10.74 3.86 -10.41
CA ARG A 242 9.48 4.48 -10.84
C ARG A 242 8.50 4.45 -9.65
N GLU A 243 7.62 5.43 -9.55
CA GLU A 243 6.62 5.44 -8.47
C GLU A 243 5.78 4.14 -8.46
N ARG A 244 5.44 3.63 -9.65
CA ARG A 244 4.80 2.32 -9.80
C ARG A 244 5.58 1.18 -9.15
N ASP A 245 6.85 1.04 -9.50
CA ASP A 245 7.70 -0.04 -8.99
C ASP A 245 7.87 0.06 -7.46
N GLN A 246 7.94 1.30 -6.96
CA GLN A 246 7.99 1.59 -5.54
C GLN A 246 6.71 1.15 -4.82
N VAL A 247 5.54 1.52 -5.33
CA VAL A 247 4.25 1.09 -4.78
C VAL A 247 4.09 -0.42 -4.88
N GLU A 248 4.43 -1.03 -6.01
CA GLU A 248 4.39 -2.49 -6.19
C GLU A 248 5.32 -3.22 -5.19
N GLY A 249 6.49 -2.64 -4.91
CA GLY A 249 7.45 -3.12 -3.93
C GLY A 249 6.84 -3.30 -2.54
N ARG A 250 6.01 -2.35 -2.09
CA ARG A 250 5.30 -2.43 -0.78
C ARG A 250 4.39 -3.65 -0.68
N PHE A 251 3.79 -4.07 -1.78
CA PHE A 251 2.88 -5.21 -1.80
C PHE A 251 3.59 -6.54 -2.04
N LYS A 252 4.88 -6.57 -2.38
CA LYS A 252 5.60 -7.81 -2.76
C LYS A 252 5.57 -8.86 -1.65
N GLY A 253 5.88 -8.48 -0.40
CA GLY A 253 5.86 -9.39 0.74
C GLY A 253 4.46 -9.91 1.05
N PHE A 254 3.47 -9.03 1.02
CA PHE A 254 2.07 -9.40 1.23
C PHE A 254 1.53 -10.33 0.13
N LYS A 255 1.82 -10.04 -1.14
CA LYS A 255 1.49 -10.92 -2.28
C LYS A 255 2.17 -12.29 -2.14
N ALA A 256 3.43 -12.33 -1.71
CA ALA A 256 4.15 -13.59 -1.50
C ALA A 256 3.50 -14.43 -0.39
N LEU A 257 3.11 -13.81 0.72
CA LEU A 257 2.42 -14.49 1.82
C LEU A 257 1.05 -15.04 1.37
N LEU A 258 0.28 -14.24 0.63
CA LEU A 258 -1.01 -14.67 0.09
C LEU A 258 -0.87 -15.83 -0.90
N ASN A 259 0.10 -15.76 -1.80
CA ASN A 259 0.38 -16.84 -2.74
C ASN A 259 0.79 -18.11 -2.00
N PHE A 260 1.66 -18.00 -0.99
CA PHE A 260 2.05 -19.14 -0.16
C PHE A 260 0.83 -19.78 0.51
N ALA A 261 -0.02 -18.97 1.16
CA ALA A 261 -1.24 -19.47 1.80
C ALA A 261 -2.19 -20.15 0.79
N ALA A 262 -2.35 -19.56 -0.40
CA ALA A 262 -3.18 -20.12 -1.46
C ALA A 262 -2.66 -21.46 -1.96
N TYR A 263 -1.36 -21.59 -2.22
CA TYR A 263 -0.75 -22.85 -2.64
C TYR A 263 -0.79 -23.91 -1.53
N PHE A 264 -0.52 -23.51 -0.29
CA PHE A 264 -0.53 -24.42 0.86
C PHE A 264 -1.94 -25.00 1.10
N VAL A 265 -2.96 -24.14 1.19
CA VAL A 265 -4.36 -24.56 1.36
C VAL A 265 -4.81 -25.36 0.13
N GLY A 266 -4.51 -24.87 -1.07
CA GLY A 266 -4.84 -25.56 -2.32
C GLY A 266 -4.24 -26.97 -2.39
N ALA A 267 -3.00 -27.16 -1.93
CA ALA A 267 -2.35 -28.47 -1.88
C ALA A 267 -3.03 -29.43 -0.90
N ILE A 268 -3.34 -28.98 0.32
CA ILE A 268 -4.06 -29.80 1.30
C ILE A 268 -5.44 -30.19 0.76
N MET A 269 -6.14 -29.25 0.13
CA MET A 269 -7.44 -29.52 -0.49
C MET A 269 -7.34 -30.52 -1.66
N ALA A 270 -6.30 -30.41 -2.49
CA ALA A 270 -6.06 -31.36 -3.57
C ALA A 270 -5.78 -32.78 -3.04
N VAL A 271 -4.99 -32.90 -1.97
CA VAL A 271 -4.76 -34.19 -1.28
C VAL A 271 -6.05 -34.71 -0.65
N GLY A 272 -6.83 -33.86 0.02
CA GLY A 272 -8.12 -34.25 0.59
C GLY A 272 -9.11 -34.73 -0.47
N ALA A 273 -9.18 -34.04 -1.61
CA ALA A 273 -10.04 -34.42 -2.73
C ALA A 273 -9.62 -35.76 -3.35
N THR A 274 -8.31 -36.00 -3.51
CA THR A 274 -7.81 -37.28 -4.04
C THR A 274 -8.05 -38.43 -3.08
N LEU A 275 -7.78 -38.27 -1.78
CA LEU A 275 -8.10 -39.28 -0.77
C LEU A 275 -9.61 -39.55 -0.69
N GLY A 276 -10.44 -38.51 -0.79
CA GLY A 276 -11.90 -38.66 -0.87
C GLY A 276 -12.35 -39.44 -2.10
N ALA A 277 -11.75 -39.17 -3.27
CA ALA A 277 -12.03 -39.91 -4.50
C ALA A 277 -11.60 -41.38 -4.39
N VAL A 278 -10.43 -41.65 -3.82
CA VAL A 278 -9.91 -43.01 -3.61
C VAL A 278 -10.79 -43.79 -2.63
N ASN A 279 -11.17 -43.20 -1.49
CA ASN A 279 -12.10 -43.84 -0.55
C ASN A 279 -13.45 -44.14 -1.18
N SER A 280 -13.94 -43.24 -2.05
CA SER A 280 -15.19 -43.47 -2.78
C SER A 280 -15.06 -44.66 -3.74
N LEU A 281 -13.93 -44.77 -4.46
CA LEU A 281 -13.64 -45.89 -5.36
C LEU A 281 -13.54 -47.22 -4.61
N TYR A 282 -12.84 -47.29 -3.48
CA TYR A 282 -12.78 -48.49 -2.64
C TYR A 282 -14.16 -48.90 -2.13
N SER A 283 -14.97 -47.95 -1.68
CA SER A 283 -16.33 -48.24 -1.20
C SER A 283 -17.28 -48.79 -2.26
N ILE A 284 -16.95 -48.63 -3.55
CA ILE A 284 -17.70 -49.21 -4.69
C ILE A 284 -17.23 -50.64 -5.01
N VAL A 285 -15.97 -50.97 -4.70
CA VAL A 285 -15.40 -52.30 -4.93
C VAL A 285 -15.70 -53.25 -3.75
N ASP A 286 -15.77 -52.71 -2.54
CA ASP A 286 -16.07 -53.47 -1.31
C ASP A 286 -17.58 -53.63 -1.03
N ALA A 287 -18.46 -53.05 -1.86
CA ALA A 287 -19.93 -53.15 -1.77
C ALA A 287 -20.49 -54.04 -2.88
#